data_AF-A0A352REY5-F1
#
_entry.id   AF-A0A352REY5-F1
#
_cell.length_a   1.000
_cell.length_b   1.000
_cell.length_c   1.000
_cell.angle_alpha   90.00
_cell.angle_beta   90.00
_cell.angle_gamma   90.00
#
_symmetry.space_group_name_H-M   'P 1'
#
loop_
_entity.id
_entity.type
_entity.pdbx_description
1 polymer ?
#
loop_
_entity_poly.entity_id
_entity_poly.type
_entity_poly.pdbx_seq_one_letter_code
_entity_poly.pdbx_strand_id
1 'polypeptide(L)'
;SLKLAQFQGIAANLRFITLEKAINEGLQKNLSGRFYDLLKSETTQCLLLEVLRKKLKTSDPLWLPVRSYITPKTKLSPEAGEHRLYQLAGRLTHLFMEYELSRNDEILTHWLAGRNAFDQGPLGTESWQRELWSELFGPEGKVTRHNRSARQSESVEFQPELYTLPQLCRLYGSESKQQNSNLYSQSSNNKLKPLHIFGVSYLSSFHQKALTEQLANLRDIHVYTLNPCMEFWEDVQSFGESKAAARRSLEAERQRFEKYEVLSETEIEMGELFQDEEDNPFLQAWGRPGRENIKLLNQWSAWCFEPWFADADSSAAQTENSEKPQQSVLNQLQQDILFREPRRAEPLNLEQDESLVVLACANPRREVEAVASLIWDWIRRDPDLQLNECALIVHDMELYQHEIEQVFESIYNLPYHLIDGISGSASRLEDAANSLLGLCFTEYTRRDIFSLINNPCFLQKFDDTVSAGKNSYGEPLQIQQWL
;
A
#
# COMPACT_ATOMS: atom_id res chain seq x y z
N SER A 1 16.24 9.70 -10.53
CA SER A 1 17.12 10.89 -10.56
C SER A 1 18.56 10.53 -10.84
N LEU A 2 19.16 9.56 -10.12
CA LEU A 2 20.56 9.17 -10.31
C LEU A 2 20.88 8.73 -11.76
N LYS A 3 20.05 7.87 -12.36
CA LYS A 3 20.21 7.48 -13.78
C LYS A 3 20.14 8.68 -14.73
N LEU A 4 19.25 9.65 -14.49
CA LEU A 4 19.18 10.89 -15.29
C LEU A 4 20.45 11.72 -15.14
N ALA A 5 21.03 11.80 -13.94
CA ALA A 5 22.29 12.49 -13.71
C ALA A 5 23.46 11.79 -14.41
N GLN A 6 23.46 10.46 -14.49
CA GLN A 6 24.47 9.70 -15.24
C GLN A 6 24.41 10.02 -16.74
N PHE A 7 23.22 10.06 -17.33
CA PHE A 7 23.07 10.36 -18.77
C PHE A 7 23.28 11.84 -19.13
N GLN A 8 22.80 12.77 -18.31
CA GLN A 8 22.82 14.21 -18.61
C GLN A 8 23.94 14.98 -17.89
N GLY A 9 24.73 14.31 -17.06
CA GLY A 9 25.75 14.92 -16.19
C GLY A 9 25.19 15.59 -14.93
N ILE A 10 23.96 16.11 -14.97
CA ILE A 10 23.29 16.72 -13.81
C ILE A 10 21.79 16.45 -13.84
N ALA A 11 21.20 16.13 -12.68
CA ALA A 11 19.76 16.08 -12.49
C ALA A 11 19.35 17.05 -11.37
N ALA A 12 18.87 18.23 -11.75
CA ALA A 12 18.41 19.27 -10.85
C ALA A 12 16.96 19.69 -11.18
N ASN A 13 16.28 20.36 -10.25
CA ASN A 13 14.91 20.85 -10.41
C ASN A 13 13.85 19.76 -10.69
N LEU A 14 14.11 18.51 -10.28
CA LEU A 14 13.13 17.43 -10.29
C LEU A 14 12.29 17.49 -9.02
N ARG A 15 10.96 17.35 -9.17
CA ARG A 15 10.01 17.37 -8.07
C ARG A 15 9.31 16.02 -7.97
N PHE A 16 9.62 15.28 -6.91
CA PHE A 16 8.96 14.02 -6.58
C PHE A 16 7.76 14.30 -5.69
N ILE A 17 6.56 13.94 -6.14
CA ILE A 17 5.31 14.10 -5.40
C ILE A 17 4.48 12.84 -5.57
N THR A 18 3.62 12.56 -4.59
CA THR A 18 2.63 11.49 -4.71
C THR A 18 1.59 11.85 -5.77
N LEU A 19 0.95 10.84 -6.35
CA LEU A 19 -0.07 11.03 -7.37
C LEU A 19 -1.26 11.86 -6.86
N GLU A 20 -1.72 11.58 -5.64
CA GLU A 20 -2.80 12.33 -4.98
C GLU A 20 -2.48 13.82 -4.85
N LYS A 21 -1.23 14.14 -4.47
CA LYS A 21 -0.76 15.53 -4.39
C LYS A 21 -0.70 16.18 -5.77
N ALA A 22 -0.26 15.45 -6.80
CA ALA A 22 -0.21 15.96 -8.17
C ALA A 22 -1.62 16.29 -8.73
N ILE A 23 -2.61 15.46 -8.39
CA ILE A 23 -4.04 15.67 -8.72
C ILE A 23 -4.56 16.87 -7.95
N ASN A 24 -4.36 16.93 -6.62
CA ASN A 24 -4.84 18.04 -5.80
C ASN A 24 -4.27 19.39 -6.25
N GLU A 25 -2.98 19.48 -6.58
CA GLU A 25 -2.38 20.72 -7.10
C GLU A 25 -2.94 21.13 -8.47
N GLY A 26 -3.37 20.16 -9.29
CA GLY A 26 -4.11 20.47 -10.51
C GLY A 26 -5.48 21.08 -10.23
N LEU A 27 -6.19 20.55 -9.23
CA LEU A 27 -7.50 21.04 -8.82
C LEU A 27 -7.44 22.41 -8.14
N GLN A 28 -6.43 22.65 -7.29
CA GLN A 28 -6.25 23.93 -6.57
C GLN A 28 -6.14 25.14 -7.50
N LYS A 29 -5.51 24.97 -8.67
CA LYS A 29 -5.40 26.06 -9.66
C LYS A 29 -6.75 26.54 -10.17
N ASN A 30 -7.74 25.64 -10.25
CA ASN A 30 -9.04 25.94 -10.81
C ASN A 30 -10.09 26.25 -9.72
N LEU A 31 -9.91 25.69 -8.52
CA LEU A 31 -10.74 25.97 -7.34
C LEU A 31 -10.25 27.18 -6.54
N SER A 32 -9.55 28.14 -7.18
CA SER A 32 -8.81 29.24 -6.53
C SER A 32 -9.65 30.20 -5.67
N GLY A 33 -10.98 30.02 -5.62
CA GLY A 33 -11.89 30.76 -4.75
C GLY A 33 -12.33 30.01 -3.49
N ARG A 34 -11.90 28.77 -3.27
CA ARG A 34 -12.25 27.98 -2.08
C ARG A 34 -11.01 27.67 -1.24
N PHE A 35 -11.12 27.85 0.06
CA PHE A 35 -10.12 27.40 1.02
C PHE A 35 -10.52 26.02 1.53
N TYR A 36 -9.74 25.01 1.17
CA TYR A 36 -10.02 23.62 1.51
C TYR A 36 -8.75 22.87 1.85
N ASP A 37 -8.92 21.80 2.63
CA ASP A 37 -7.90 20.81 2.94
C ASP A 37 -8.38 19.40 2.60
N LEU A 38 -7.41 18.54 2.27
CA LEU A 38 -7.69 17.12 2.07
C LEU A 38 -7.97 16.46 3.41
N LEU A 39 -9.09 15.74 3.47
CA LEU A 39 -9.50 15.01 4.65
C LEU A 39 -8.51 13.88 4.93
N LYS A 40 -7.86 13.93 6.10
CA LYS A 40 -6.89 12.93 6.53
C LYS A 40 -7.57 11.70 7.10
N SER A 41 -6.86 10.56 7.06
CA SER A 41 -7.36 9.29 7.61
C SER A 41 -7.65 9.42 9.11
N GLU A 42 -6.76 10.05 9.87
CA GLU A 42 -6.88 10.21 11.33
C GLU A 42 -8.12 11.05 11.68
N THR A 43 -8.35 12.14 10.93
CA THR A 43 -9.55 12.96 11.10
C THR A 43 -10.82 12.17 10.79
N THR A 44 -10.80 11.38 9.72
CA THR A 44 -11.93 10.51 9.33
C THR A 44 -12.23 9.47 10.40
N GLN A 45 -11.20 8.83 10.96
CA GLN A 45 -11.33 7.85 12.03
C GLN A 45 -11.95 8.46 13.28
N CYS A 46 -11.50 9.64 13.69
CA CYS A 46 -12.08 10.37 14.83
C CYS A 46 -13.56 10.72 14.60
N LEU A 47 -13.91 11.20 13.40
CA LEU A 47 -15.30 11.51 13.06
C LEU A 47 -16.18 10.25 13.05
N LEU A 48 -15.68 9.14 12.49
CA LEU A 48 -16.38 7.85 12.50
C LEU A 48 -16.56 7.32 13.91
N LEU A 49 -15.54 7.42 14.75
CA LEU A 49 -15.62 7.03 16.16
C LEU A 49 -16.77 7.75 16.87
N GLU A 50 -16.90 9.05 16.65
CA GLU A 50 -17.98 9.84 17.24
C GLU A 50 -19.37 9.43 16.69
N VAL A 51 -19.49 9.19 15.37
CA VAL A 51 -20.74 8.72 14.74
C VAL A 51 -21.14 7.35 15.27
N LEU A 52 -20.17 6.42 15.36
CA LEU A 52 -20.38 5.08 15.92
C LEU A 52 -20.86 5.15 17.37
N ARG A 53 -20.19 5.93 18.23
CA ARG A 53 -20.63 6.14 19.63
C ARG A 53 -22.08 6.62 19.71
N LYS A 54 -22.50 7.51 18.80
CA LYS A 54 -23.87 8.01 18.77
C LYS A 54 -24.86 6.93 18.32
N LYS A 55 -24.59 6.23 17.21
CA LYS A 55 -25.49 5.22 16.64
C LYS A 55 -25.62 3.96 17.51
N LEU A 56 -24.55 3.57 18.20
CA LEU A 56 -24.57 2.43 19.11
C LEU A 56 -25.48 2.64 20.33
N LYS A 57 -25.77 3.90 20.71
CA LYS A 57 -26.74 4.23 21.78
C LYS A 57 -28.20 4.07 21.36
N THR A 58 -28.49 4.06 20.06
CA THR A 58 -29.86 3.87 19.54
C THR A 58 -30.34 2.43 19.81
N SER A 59 -31.64 2.13 19.70
CA SER A 59 -32.15 0.75 19.84
C SER A 59 -32.40 0.05 18.48
N ASP A 60 -31.89 0.64 17.40
CA ASP A 60 -32.09 0.14 16.05
C ASP A 60 -31.42 -1.24 15.84
N PRO A 61 -32.15 -2.25 15.30
CA PRO A 61 -31.63 -3.59 15.05
C PRO A 61 -30.49 -3.62 14.02
N LEU A 62 -30.37 -2.60 13.15
CA LEU A 62 -29.30 -2.49 12.16
C LEU A 62 -27.90 -2.58 12.78
N TRP A 63 -27.75 -2.07 14.01
CA TRP A 63 -26.47 -2.02 14.72
C TRP A 63 -26.19 -3.24 15.59
N LEU A 64 -27.09 -4.23 15.61
CA LEU A 64 -26.94 -5.43 16.43
C LEU A 64 -25.61 -6.17 16.17
N PRO A 65 -25.16 -6.35 14.91
CA PRO A 65 -23.86 -6.99 14.63
C PRO A 65 -22.71 -6.21 15.26
N VAL A 66 -22.69 -4.89 15.10
CA VAL A 66 -21.62 -4.02 15.63
C VAL A 66 -21.63 -3.99 17.16
N ARG A 67 -22.81 -3.89 17.79
CA ARG A 67 -22.95 -3.97 19.25
C ARG A 67 -22.44 -5.31 19.78
N SER A 68 -22.78 -6.41 19.11
CA SER A 68 -22.35 -7.75 19.52
C SER A 68 -20.84 -7.94 19.44
N TYR A 69 -20.17 -7.26 18.50
CA TYR A 69 -18.72 -7.27 18.36
C TYR A 69 -18.02 -6.46 19.47
N ILE A 70 -18.54 -5.27 19.79
CA ILE A 70 -17.95 -4.36 20.79
C ILE A 70 -18.20 -4.85 22.21
N THR A 71 -19.46 -5.18 22.53
CA THR A 71 -19.88 -5.72 23.82
C THR A 71 -20.39 -7.14 23.63
N PRO A 72 -19.49 -8.13 23.47
CA PRO A 72 -19.89 -9.53 23.45
C PRO A 72 -20.55 -9.91 24.77
N LYS A 73 -21.33 -10.99 24.78
CA LYS A 73 -22.04 -11.47 25.98
C LYS A 73 -21.08 -11.95 27.10
N THR A 74 -19.80 -12.06 26.83
CA THR A 74 -18.75 -12.38 27.81
C THR A 74 -18.38 -11.13 28.61
N LYS A 75 -17.96 -11.29 29.88
CA LYS A 75 -17.46 -10.18 30.70
C LYS A 75 -16.18 -9.61 30.09
N LEU A 76 -16.32 -8.63 29.20
CA LEU A 76 -15.20 -7.81 28.74
C LEU A 76 -15.06 -6.59 29.64
N SER A 77 -13.81 -6.15 29.83
CA SER A 77 -13.55 -4.86 30.48
C SER A 77 -14.04 -3.71 29.57
N PRO A 78 -14.49 -2.58 30.13
CA PRO A 78 -14.93 -1.45 29.33
C PRO A 78 -13.83 -0.91 28.41
N GLU A 79 -12.56 -0.98 28.82
CA GLU A 79 -11.40 -0.57 28.02
C GLU A 79 -11.26 -1.43 26.76
N ALA A 80 -11.48 -2.74 26.87
CA ALA A 80 -11.45 -3.63 25.72
C ALA A 80 -12.52 -3.30 24.67
N GLY A 81 -13.70 -2.86 25.11
CA GLY A 81 -14.77 -2.37 24.22
C GLY A 81 -14.35 -1.10 23.47
N GLU A 82 -13.74 -0.14 24.17
CA GLU A 82 -13.24 1.10 23.58
C GLU A 82 -12.10 0.87 22.58
N HIS A 83 -11.17 -0.05 22.87
CA HIS A 83 -10.12 -0.45 21.92
C HIS A 83 -10.71 -1.06 20.64
N ARG A 84 -11.67 -1.99 20.76
CA ARG A 84 -12.35 -2.59 19.60
C ARG A 84 -13.08 -1.54 18.76
N LEU A 85 -13.72 -0.59 19.41
CA LEU A 85 -14.43 0.49 18.74
C LEU A 85 -13.45 1.40 17.97
N TYR A 86 -12.31 1.76 18.56
CA TYR A 86 -11.26 2.53 17.90
C TYR A 86 -10.66 1.80 16.70
N GLN A 87 -10.34 0.50 16.85
CA GLN A 87 -9.84 -0.35 15.76
C GLN A 87 -10.86 -0.49 14.63
N LEU A 88 -12.14 -0.69 14.97
CA LEU A 88 -13.23 -0.77 13.98
C LEU A 88 -13.35 0.54 13.20
N ALA A 89 -13.31 1.69 13.87
CA ALA A 89 -13.32 2.99 13.21
C ALA A 89 -12.13 3.17 12.26
N GLY A 90 -10.94 2.71 12.64
CA GLY A 90 -9.76 2.73 11.78
C GLY A 90 -9.92 1.84 10.54
N ARG A 91 -10.42 0.61 10.73
CA ARG A 91 -10.68 -0.31 9.61
C ARG A 91 -11.76 0.22 8.66
N LEU A 92 -12.82 0.83 9.19
CA LEU A 92 -13.88 1.45 8.39
C LEU A 92 -13.38 2.68 7.63
N THR A 93 -12.50 3.48 8.24
CA THR A 93 -11.85 4.60 7.56
C THR A 93 -11.12 4.13 6.31
N HIS A 94 -10.28 3.11 6.46
CA HIS A 94 -9.55 2.52 5.35
C HIS A 94 -10.49 1.99 4.26
N LEU A 95 -11.51 1.20 4.64
CA LEU A 95 -12.51 0.68 3.70
C LEU A 95 -13.26 1.78 2.95
N PHE A 96 -13.67 2.86 3.63
CA PHE A 96 -14.38 3.96 2.98
C PHE A 96 -13.50 4.72 1.99
N MET A 97 -12.21 4.89 2.29
CA MET A 97 -11.25 5.43 1.32
C MET A 97 -11.08 4.49 0.12
N GLU A 98 -10.95 3.18 0.35
CA GLU A 98 -10.87 2.18 -0.72
C GLU A 98 -12.12 2.17 -1.60
N TYR A 99 -13.32 2.29 -1.01
CA TYR A 99 -14.58 2.37 -1.75
C TYR A 99 -14.62 3.62 -2.63
N GLU A 100 -14.17 4.77 -2.13
CA GLU A 100 -14.12 6.00 -2.92
C GLU A 100 -13.12 5.91 -4.09
N LEU A 101 -12.00 5.21 -3.91
CA LEU A 101 -10.93 5.09 -4.91
C LEU A 101 -11.14 3.98 -5.95
N SER A 102 -11.76 2.86 -5.57
CA SER A 102 -11.84 1.65 -6.42
C SER A 102 -13.26 1.25 -6.81
N ARG A 103 -14.26 1.52 -5.96
CA ARG A 103 -15.65 1.04 -6.12
C ARG A 103 -16.69 2.17 -6.06
N ASN A 104 -16.32 3.34 -6.58
CA ASN A 104 -17.19 4.52 -6.53
C ASN A 104 -18.51 4.29 -7.27
N ASP A 105 -18.43 3.73 -8.48
CA ASP A 105 -19.60 3.50 -9.34
C ASP A 105 -20.45 2.31 -8.82
N GLU A 106 -19.81 1.26 -8.33
CA GLU A 106 -20.48 0.04 -7.87
C GLU A 106 -21.19 0.20 -6.52
N ILE A 107 -20.55 0.88 -5.55
CA ILE A 107 -21.05 0.98 -4.18
C ILE A 107 -21.63 2.36 -3.91
N LEU A 108 -20.80 3.40 -4.05
CA LEU A 108 -21.13 4.72 -3.52
C LEU A 108 -22.25 5.40 -4.30
N THR A 109 -22.39 5.12 -5.60
CA THR A 109 -23.51 5.61 -6.41
C THR A 109 -24.85 5.09 -5.88
N HIS A 110 -24.91 3.80 -5.51
CA HIS A 110 -26.10 3.22 -4.91
C HIS A 110 -26.36 3.78 -3.51
N TRP A 111 -25.30 3.95 -2.71
CA TRP A 111 -25.39 4.48 -1.36
C TRP A 111 -25.91 5.92 -1.33
N LEU A 112 -25.44 6.77 -2.24
CA LEU A 112 -25.94 8.13 -2.43
C LEU A 112 -27.42 8.16 -2.83
N ALA A 113 -27.89 7.17 -3.59
CA ALA A 113 -29.30 6.99 -3.91
C ALA A 113 -30.12 6.37 -2.77
N GLY A 114 -29.52 6.13 -1.60
CA GLY A 114 -30.19 5.57 -0.43
C GLY A 114 -30.46 4.07 -0.52
N ARG A 115 -29.80 3.34 -1.42
CA ARG A 115 -29.98 1.89 -1.64
C ARG A 115 -28.67 1.13 -1.41
N ASN A 116 -28.79 -0.14 -1.07
CA ASN A 116 -27.66 -1.06 -1.08
C ASN A 116 -27.35 -1.47 -2.54
N ALA A 117 -26.08 -1.72 -2.83
CA ALA A 117 -25.53 -2.20 -4.09
C ALA A 117 -25.61 -3.74 -4.21
N PHE A 118 -25.29 -4.47 -3.14
CA PHE A 118 -25.19 -5.93 -3.14
C PHE A 118 -26.25 -6.60 -2.25
N ASP A 119 -26.43 -6.07 -1.04
CA ASP A 119 -27.34 -6.67 -0.06
C ASP A 119 -28.80 -6.41 -0.42
N GLN A 120 -29.55 -7.47 -0.74
CA GLN A 120 -30.99 -7.39 -1.00
C GLN A 120 -31.81 -7.15 0.28
N GLY A 121 -31.27 -7.51 1.44
CA GLY A 121 -31.92 -7.36 2.74
C GLY A 121 -31.57 -6.04 3.45
N PRO A 122 -32.50 -5.46 4.24
CA PRO A 122 -32.29 -4.16 4.89
C PRO A 122 -31.33 -4.21 6.08
N LEU A 123 -31.00 -5.40 6.61
CA LEU A 123 -30.14 -5.59 7.79
C LEU A 123 -28.81 -6.28 7.46
N GLY A 124 -28.40 -6.25 6.19
CA GLY A 124 -27.11 -6.79 5.76
C GLY A 124 -25.92 -5.98 6.27
N THR A 125 -24.71 -6.50 6.07
CA THR A 125 -23.47 -5.83 6.47
C THR A 125 -23.31 -4.50 5.73
N GLU A 126 -23.75 -4.45 4.48
CA GLU A 126 -23.69 -3.24 3.67
C GLU A 126 -24.60 -2.14 4.24
N SER A 127 -25.76 -2.50 4.78
CA SER A 127 -26.75 -1.53 5.26
C SER A 127 -26.21 -0.62 6.36
N TRP A 128 -25.53 -1.19 7.37
CA TRP A 128 -25.00 -0.38 8.48
C TRP A 128 -23.76 0.41 8.06
N GLN A 129 -22.96 -0.12 7.13
CA GLN A 129 -21.83 0.61 6.55
C GLN A 129 -22.31 1.81 5.73
N ARG A 130 -23.33 1.62 4.88
CA ARG A 130 -23.97 2.69 4.11
C ARG A 130 -24.53 3.78 5.01
N GLU A 131 -25.18 3.40 6.10
CA GLU A 131 -25.72 4.35 7.07
C GLU A 131 -24.60 5.18 7.74
N LEU A 132 -23.49 4.55 8.14
CA LEU A 132 -22.32 5.27 8.65
C LEU A 132 -21.71 6.21 7.62
N TRP A 133 -21.53 5.72 6.40
CA TRP A 133 -20.98 6.51 5.31
C TRP A 133 -21.86 7.71 5.00
N SER A 134 -23.19 7.53 4.98
CA SER A 134 -24.16 8.61 4.73
C SER A 134 -24.16 9.66 5.85
N GLU A 135 -24.03 9.24 7.10
CA GLU A 135 -23.91 10.15 8.26
C GLU A 135 -22.61 10.96 8.28
N LEU A 136 -21.56 10.46 7.62
CA LEU A 136 -20.30 11.16 7.53
C LEU A 136 -20.21 12.03 6.26
N PHE A 137 -20.42 11.42 5.09
CA PHE A 137 -20.16 11.99 3.76
C PHE A 137 -21.41 12.26 2.93
N GLY A 138 -22.59 11.85 3.39
CA GLY A 138 -23.84 12.08 2.69
C GLY A 138 -24.24 13.57 2.62
N PRO A 139 -25.35 13.90 1.92
CA PRO A 139 -25.80 15.29 1.73
C PRO A 139 -26.04 16.05 3.04
N GLU A 140 -26.46 15.33 4.08
CA GLU A 140 -26.67 15.82 5.44
C GLU A 140 -25.66 15.27 6.45
N GLY A 141 -24.56 14.72 5.94
CA GLY A 141 -23.49 14.14 6.75
C GLY A 141 -22.67 15.21 7.48
N LYS A 142 -21.90 14.77 8.48
CA LYS A 142 -21.07 15.65 9.31
C LYS A 142 -20.08 16.50 8.51
N VAL A 143 -19.38 15.90 7.54
CA VAL A 143 -18.39 16.60 6.71
C VAL A 143 -19.08 17.65 5.84
N THR A 144 -20.21 17.29 5.22
CA THR A 144 -20.99 18.21 4.39
C THR A 144 -21.54 19.40 5.19
N ARG A 145 -22.01 19.16 6.42
CA ARG A 145 -22.44 20.23 7.34
C ARG A 145 -21.28 21.12 7.77
N HIS A 146 -20.13 20.52 8.11
CA HIS A 146 -18.93 21.27 8.43
C HIS A 146 -18.52 22.20 7.28
N ASN A 147 -18.49 21.69 6.04
CA ASN A 147 -18.15 22.50 4.87
C ASN A 147 -19.17 23.62 4.61
N ARG A 148 -20.47 23.37 4.86
CA ARG A 148 -21.51 24.41 4.77
C ARG A 148 -21.28 25.53 5.78
N SER A 149 -20.93 25.17 7.02
CA SER A 149 -20.60 26.15 8.07
C SER A 149 -19.29 26.89 7.78
N ALA A 150 -18.26 26.21 7.30
CA ALA A 150 -16.98 26.82 6.94
C ALA A 150 -17.16 27.90 5.87
N ARG A 151 -18.00 27.66 4.85
CA ARG A 151 -18.33 28.65 3.82
C ARG A 151 -19.09 29.88 4.32
N GLN A 152 -19.85 29.73 5.41
CA GLN A 152 -20.66 30.82 5.99
C GLN A 152 -19.88 31.61 7.06
N SER A 153 -18.71 31.13 7.47
CA SER A 153 -17.93 31.76 8.52
C SER A 153 -17.18 32.98 7.99
N GLU A 154 -17.56 34.17 8.41
CA GLU A 154 -16.82 35.43 8.19
C GLU A 154 -15.75 35.70 9.26
N SER A 155 -15.50 34.74 10.17
CA SER A 155 -14.61 34.92 11.32
C SER A 155 -13.11 34.89 10.95
N VAL A 156 -12.28 35.46 11.85
CA VAL A 156 -10.82 35.59 11.72
C VAL A 156 -10.09 34.23 11.73
N GLU A 157 -10.72 33.17 12.24
CA GLU A 157 -10.22 31.79 12.17
C GLU A 157 -10.87 31.05 11.01
N PHE A 158 -10.35 31.28 9.81
CA PHE A 158 -10.82 30.65 8.58
C PHE A 158 -10.56 29.13 8.64
N GLN A 159 -11.59 28.34 8.94
CA GLN A 159 -11.51 26.88 8.96
C GLN A 159 -11.63 26.35 7.52
N PRO A 160 -10.74 25.46 7.06
CA PRO A 160 -10.80 24.91 5.71
C PRO A 160 -11.99 23.98 5.53
N GLU A 161 -12.60 24.01 4.35
CA GLU A 161 -13.52 22.94 3.94
C GLU A 161 -12.73 21.62 3.84
N LEU A 162 -13.31 20.52 4.30
CA LEU A 162 -12.68 19.21 4.31
C LEU A 162 -13.28 18.33 3.22
N TYR A 163 -12.44 17.81 2.32
CA TYR A 163 -12.88 16.93 1.26
C TYR A 163 -11.95 15.74 1.07
N THR A 164 -12.52 14.61 0.67
CA THR A 164 -11.72 13.55 0.08
C THR A 164 -11.36 13.91 -1.37
N LEU A 165 -10.27 13.35 -1.89
CA LEU A 165 -9.83 13.62 -3.25
C LEU A 165 -10.91 13.29 -4.31
N PRO A 166 -11.67 12.17 -4.18
CA PRO A 166 -12.79 11.90 -5.07
C PRO A 166 -13.96 12.87 -4.95
N GLN A 167 -14.24 13.40 -3.76
CA GLN A 167 -15.25 14.46 -3.58
C GLN A 167 -14.84 15.75 -4.29
N LEU A 168 -13.56 16.17 -4.19
CA LEU A 168 -13.05 17.33 -4.91
C LEU A 168 -13.16 17.17 -6.43
N CYS A 169 -12.81 16.01 -6.97
CA CYS A 169 -12.93 15.75 -8.41
C CYS A 169 -14.38 15.83 -8.88
N ARG A 170 -15.34 15.29 -8.10
CA ARG A 170 -16.77 15.40 -8.42
C ARG A 170 -17.27 16.83 -8.38
N LEU A 171 -16.83 17.62 -7.39
CA LEU A 171 -17.15 19.04 -7.30
C LEU A 171 -16.67 19.79 -8.54
N TYR A 172 -15.40 19.59 -8.92
CA TYR A 172 -14.86 20.19 -10.13
C TYR A 172 -15.63 19.78 -11.40
N GLY A 173 -15.95 18.48 -11.54
CA GLY A 173 -16.74 17.97 -12.66
C GLY A 173 -18.13 18.62 -12.76
N SER A 174 -18.73 19.01 -11.64
CA SER A 174 -20.01 19.72 -11.61
C SER A 174 -19.88 21.22 -11.94
N GLU A 175 -18.84 21.89 -11.46
CA GLU A 175 -18.59 23.32 -11.71
C GLU A 175 -18.16 23.58 -13.16
N SER A 176 -17.31 22.72 -13.72
CA SER A 176 -16.90 22.78 -15.13
C SER A 176 -18.09 22.59 -16.08
N LYS A 177 -19.01 21.66 -15.79
CA LYS A 177 -20.24 21.49 -16.59
C LYS A 177 -21.17 22.72 -16.56
N GLN A 178 -21.16 23.49 -15.46
CA GLN A 178 -21.93 24.74 -15.36
C GLN A 178 -21.25 25.93 -16.05
N GLN A 179 -19.91 25.97 -16.09
CA GLN A 179 -19.14 27.04 -16.76
C GLN A 179 -18.92 26.78 -18.27
N ASN A 180 -19.02 25.52 -18.72
CA ASN A 180 -18.82 25.11 -20.12
C ASN A 180 -19.92 25.56 -21.10
N SER A 181 -20.90 26.36 -20.69
CA SER A 181 -21.78 27.05 -21.63
C SER A 181 -21.17 28.33 -22.21
N ASN A 182 -20.02 28.83 -21.74
CA ASN A 182 -19.51 30.14 -22.19
C ASN A 182 -17.99 30.32 -22.40
N LEU A 183 -17.10 29.34 -22.19
CA LEU A 183 -15.64 29.63 -22.16
C LEU A 183 -14.71 28.61 -22.86
N TYR A 184 -15.11 28.05 -24.01
CA TYR A 184 -14.14 27.44 -24.94
C TYR A 184 -13.44 28.52 -25.79
N SER A 185 -12.68 29.44 -25.17
CA SER A 185 -11.79 30.31 -25.97
C SER A 185 -10.62 30.99 -25.25
N GLN A 186 -10.51 30.97 -23.92
CA GLN A 186 -9.46 31.77 -23.26
C GLN A 186 -8.85 31.09 -22.02
N SER A 187 -7.89 30.19 -22.22
CA SER A 187 -6.71 30.00 -21.34
C SER A 187 -5.76 28.93 -21.89
N SER A 188 -5.25 29.16 -23.11
CA SER A 188 -4.37 28.19 -23.81
C SER A 188 -2.88 28.42 -23.60
N ASN A 189 -2.44 29.21 -22.60
CA ASN A 189 -1.05 29.66 -22.53
C ASN A 189 -0.27 29.36 -21.24
N ASN A 190 -0.79 28.51 -20.36
CA ASN A 190 -0.04 28.11 -19.16
C ASN A 190 -0.16 26.60 -18.89
N LYS A 191 0.18 25.79 -19.90
CA LYS A 191 0.38 24.35 -19.70
C LYS A 191 1.37 24.15 -18.56
N LEU A 192 0.93 23.43 -17.53
CA LEU A 192 1.79 23.02 -16.44
C LEU A 192 2.92 22.13 -16.98
N LYS A 193 4.03 22.05 -16.23
CA LYS A 193 5.14 21.14 -16.55
C LYS A 193 4.61 19.71 -16.72
N PRO A 194 5.19 18.92 -17.64
CA PRO A 194 4.75 17.54 -17.89
C PRO A 194 4.85 16.71 -16.61
N LEU A 195 3.90 15.79 -16.44
CA LEU A 195 3.85 14.87 -15.31
C LEU A 195 4.33 13.49 -15.78
N HIS A 196 5.41 13.01 -15.20
CA HIS A 196 5.95 11.68 -15.45
C HIS A 196 5.65 10.77 -14.25
N ILE A 197 4.97 9.66 -14.51
CA ILE A 197 4.56 8.67 -13.51
C ILE A 197 5.38 7.41 -13.76
N PHE A 198 6.20 6.98 -12.80
CA PHE A 198 7.08 5.82 -12.93
C PHE A 198 6.70 4.73 -11.95
N GLY A 199 6.68 3.47 -12.40
CA GLY A 199 6.69 2.29 -11.53
C GLY A 199 5.45 2.13 -10.65
N VAL A 200 4.30 2.65 -11.09
CA VAL A 200 3.05 2.45 -10.35
C VAL A 200 2.47 1.09 -10.72
N SER A 201 2.58 0.14 -9.80
CA SER A 201 2.08 -1.23 -9.96
C SER A 201 0.55 -1.31 -9.96
N TYR A 202 -0.14 -0.28 -9.47
CA TYR A 202 -1.60 -0.22 -9.47
C TYR A 202 -2.11 1.22 -9.48
N LEU A 203 -2.82 1.60 -10.55
CA LEU A 203 -3.60 2.82 -10.63
C LEU A 203 -5.08 2.47 -10.51
N SER A 204 -5.74 2.94 -9.45
CA SER A 204 -7.18 2.69 -9.31
C SER A 204 -7.99 3.37 -10.42
N SER A 205 -9.20 2.87 -10.66
CA SER A 205 -10.15 3.43 -11.62
C SER A 205 -10.39 4.93 -11.40
N PHE A 206 -10.45 5.37 -10.14
CA PHE A 206 -10.51 6.79 -9.80
C PHE A 206 -9.28 7.58 -10.27
N HIS A 207 -8.07 7.10 -9.99
CA HIS A 207 -6.84 7.81 -10.35
C HIS A 207 -6.72 8.00 -11.87
N GLN A 208 -7.09 6.98 -12.64
CA GLN A 208 -7.09 7.07 -14.11
C GLN A 208 -8.12 8.07 -14.63
N LYS A 209 -9.36 8.05 -14.10
CA LYS A 209 -10.39 9.05 -14.40
C LYS A 209 -9.91 10.46 -14.04
N ALA A 210 -9.33 10.64 -12.85
CA ALA A 210 -8.81 11.92 -12.40
C ALA A 210 -7.66 12.43 -13.29
N LEU A 211 -6.73 11.57 -13.69
CA LEU A 211 -5.65 11.94 -14.60
C LEU A 211 -6.18 12.37 -15.97
N THR A 212 -7.11 11.60 -16.54
CA THR A 212 -7.60 11.81 -17.90
C THR A 212 -8.58 12.99 -17.98
N GLU A 213 -9.56 13.07 -17.08
CA GLU A 213 -10.60 14.10 -17.14
C GLU A 213 -10.11 15.45 -16.58
N GLN A 214 -9.26 15.43 -15.55
CA GLN A 214 -8.89 16.63 -14.80
C GLN A 214 -7.53 17.17 -15.19
N LEU A 215 -6.52 16.30 -15.25
CA LEU A 215 -5.13 16.72 -15.45
C LEU A 215 -4.69 16.77 -16.91
N ALA A 216 -5.22 15.93 -17.79
CA ALA A 216 -4.80 15.87 -19.19
C ALA A 216 -5.05 17.19 -19.94
N ASN A 217 -6.07 17.95 -19.54
CA ASN A 217 -6.35 19.29 -20.08
C ASN A 217 -5.33 20.34 -19.62
N LEU A 218 -4.63 20.11 -18.50
CA LEU A 218 -3.75 21.10 -17.85
C LEU A 218 -2.26 20.85 -18.13
N ARG A 219 -1.86 19.59 -18.33
CA ARG A 219 -0.47 19.18 -18.55
C ARG A 219 -0.41 17.88 -19.35
N ASP A 220 0.71 17.68 -20.04
CA ASP A 220 1.00 16.41 -20.70
C ASP A 220 1.37 15.37 -19.63
N ILE A 221 0.85 14.14 -19.77
CA ILE A 221 1.02 13.05 -18.80
C ILE A 221 1.69 11.88 -19.49
N HIS A 222 2.79 11.39 -18.91
CA HIS A 222 3.51 10.21 -19.37
C HIS A 222 3.51 9.17 -18.26
N VAL A 223 3.00 7.97 -18.56
CA VAL A 223 2.95 6.86 -17.60
C VAL A 223 3.88 5.77 -18.07
N TYR A 224 4.89 5.46 -17.25
CA TYR A 224 5.86 4.41 -17.47
C TYR A 224 5.53 3.25 -16.53
N THR A 225 4.89 2.23 -17.09
CA THR A 225 4.49 1.00 -16.41
C THR A 225 5.40 -0.15 -16.84
N LEU A 226 5.77 -1.01 -15.88
CA LEU A 226 6.52 -2.23 -16.17
C LEU A 226 5.51 -3.32 -16.53
N ASN A 227 5.56 -3.78 -17.77
CA ASN A 227 4.78 -4.91 -18.23
C ASN A 227 5.73 -6.13 -18.40
N PRO A 228 5.55 -7.21 -17.61
CA PRO A 228 6.42 -8.39 -17.69
C PRO A 228 6.20 -9.22 -18.96
N CYS A 229 5.05 -9.07 -19.61
CA CYS A 229 4.65 -9.89 -20.76
C CYS A 229 4.32 -8.99 -21.97
N MET A 230 4.90 -9.33 -23.12
CA MET A 230 4.66 -8.64 -24.38
C MET A 230 3.35 -9.09 -25.02
N GLU A 231 3.01 -10.37 -24.86
CA GLU A 231 1.73 -10.91 -25.30
C GLU A 231 0.57 -10.37 -24.46
N PHE A 232 -0.64 -10.45 -25.01
CA PHE A 232 -1.85 -10.16 -24.24
C PHE A 232 -1.98 -11.18 -23.10
N TRP A 233 -2.12 -10.71 -21.86
CA TRP A 233 -2.16 -11.58 -20.66
C TRP A 233 -3.18 -11.12 -19.61
N GLU A 234 -4.06 -10.20 -19.96
CA GLU A 234 -5.09 -9.63 -19.06
C GLU A 234 -6.17 -10.64 -18.64
N ASP A 235 -6.25 -11.75 -19.37
CA ASP A 235 -7.20 -12.84 -19.23
C ASP A 235 -6.66 -14.02 -18.41
N VAL A 236 -5.33 -14.13 -18.24
CA VAL A 236 -4.67 -15.18 -17.45
C VAL A 236 -5.32 -15.24 -16.09
N GLN A 237 -5.88 -16.38 -15.68
CA GLN A 237 -6.54 -16.51 -14.38
C GLN A 237 -5.52 -16.82 -13.28
N SER A 238 -5.67 -16.19 -12.12
CA SER A 238 -4.86 -16.56 -10.95
C SER A 238 -5.37 -17.87 -10.34
N PHE A 239 -4.52 -18.63 -9.65
CA PHE A 239 -4.93 -19.89 -8.99
C PHE A 239 -6.17 -19.73 -8.11
N GLY A 240 -6.29 -18.60 -7.39
CA GLY A 240 -7.47 -18.31 -6.57
C GLY A 240 -8.75 -18.07 -7.38
N GLU A 241 -8.64 -17.45 -8.55
CA GLU A 241 -9.77 -17.20 -9.45
C GLU A 241 -10.21 -18.47 -10.16
N SER A 242 -9.27 -19.27 -10.68
CA SER A 242 -9.56 -20.57 -11.29
C SER A 242 -10.24 -21.50 -10.28
N LYS A 243 -9.75 -21.55 -9.04
CA LYS A 243 -10.36 -22.32 -7.94
C LYS A 243 -11.78 -21.82 -7.60
N ALA A 244 -12.00 -20.51 -7.59
CA ALA A 244 -13.32 -19.94 -7.32
C ALA A 244 -14.31 -20.19 -8.47
N ALA A 245 -13.86 -20.08 -9.72
CA ALA A 245 -14.65 -20.37 -10.91
C ALA A 245 -15.04 -21.85 -10.96
N ALA A 246 -14.09 -22.76 -10.72
CA ALA A 246 -14.33 -24.19 -10.65
C ALA A 246 -15.29 -24.57 -9.51
N ARG A 247 -15.16 -23.93 -8.33
CA ARG A 247 -16.13 -24.13 -7.24
C ARG A 247 -17.54 -23.69 -7.64
N ARG A 248 -17.69 -22.56 -8.33
CA ARG A 248 -18.99 -22.09 -8.81
C ARG A 248 -19.58 -23.00 -9.89
N SER A 249 -18.77 -23.51 -10.80
CA SER A 249 -19.24 -24.47 -11.81
C SER A 249 -19.64 -25.79 -11.17
N LEU A 250 -18.84 -26.31 -10.24
CA LEU A 250 -19.17 -27.49 -9.44
C LEU A 250 -20.45 -27.31 -8.61
N GLU A 251 -20.66 -26.13 -8.00
CA GLU A 251 -21.89 -25.81 -7.27
C GLU A 251 -23.12 -25.71 -8.20
N ALA A 252 -22.96 -25.12 -9.39
CA ALA A 252 -24.00 -25.02 -10.40
C ALA A 252 -24.34 -26.41 -11.02
N GLU A 253 -23.32 -27.26 -11.21
CA GLU A 253 -23.46 -28.62 -11.74
C GLU A 253 -23.83 -29.65 -10.67
N ARG A 254 -23.60 -29.37 -9.38
CA ARG A 254 -24.11 -30.17 -8.25
C ARG A 254 -25.62 -30.34 -8.30
N GLN A 255 -26.32 -29.32 -8.82
CA GLN A 255 -27.77 -29.39 -9.04
C GLN A 255 -28.16 -30.32 -10.21
N ARG A 256 -27.22 -30.68 -11.09
CA ARG A 256 -27.45 -31.55 -12.27
C ARG A 256 -26.91 -32.98 -12.10
N PHE A 257 -25.92 -33.19 -11.24
CA PHE A 257 -25.23 -34.48 -11.11
C PHE A 257 -25.08 -34.91 -9.64
N GLU A 258 -26.13 -35.51 -9.06
CA GLU A 258 -26.10 -36.13 -7.71
C GLU A 258 -25.33 -37.48 -7.65
N LYS A 259 -24.72 -37.96 -8.75
CA LYS A 259 -24.40 -39.39 -8.90
C LYS A 259 -22.96 -39.81 -9.23
N TYR A 260 -21.97 -38.92 -9.21
CA TYR A 260 -20.56 -39.31 -9.37
C TYR A 260 -19.66 -38.77 -8.27
N GLU A 261 -18.55 -39.49 -8.05
CA GLU A 261 -17.62 -39.39 -6.93
C GLU A 261 -17.19 -37.95 -6.64
N VAL A 262 -17.26 -37.62 -5.35
CA VAL A 262 -16.82 -36.36 -4.77
C VAL A 262 -15.30 -36.30 -4.94
N LEU A 263 -14.82 -35.40 -5.81
CA LEU A 263 -13.41 -34.98 -5.82
C LEU A 263 -12.99 -34.65 -4.39
N SER A 264 -11.88 -35.21 -3.92
CA SER A 264 -11.46 -35.07 -2.53
C SER A 264 -11.06 -33.62 -2.25
N GLU A 265 -11.37 -33.10 -1.05
CA GLU A 265 -11.00 -31.73 -0.65
C GLU A 265 -9.48 -31.48 -0.75
N THR A 266 -8.69 -32.54 -0.57
CA THR A 266 -7.23 -32.54 -0.70
C THR A 266 -6.75 -32.29 -2.13
N GLU A 267 -7.41 -32.85 -3.15
CA GLU A 267 -7.10 -32.56 -4.55
C GLU A 267 -7.46 -31.11 -4.93
N ILE A 268 -8.47 -30.54 -4.26
CA ILE A 268 -8.88 -29.14 -4.42
C ILE A 268 -7.95 -28.16 -3.69
N GLU A 269 -7.34 -28.59 -2.59
CA GLU A 269 -6.36 -27.80 -1.83
C GLU A 269 -4.96 -27.83 -2.45
N MET A 270 -4.54 -28.96 -3.03
CA MET A 270 -3.23 -29.12 -3.68
C MET A 270 -3.12 -28.41 -5.03
N GLY A 271 -4.24 -28.05 -5.68
CA GLY A 271 -4.25 -27.24 -6.91
C GLY A 271 -3.73 -27.96 -8.17
N GLU A 272 -3.36 -29.24 -8.07
CA GLU A 272 -2.80 -30.03 -9.19
C GLU A 272 -3.79 -30.28 -10.34
N LEU A 273 -5.10 -30.16 -10.10
CA LEU A 273 -6.15 -30.34 -11.12
C LEU A 273 -6.64 -29.03 -11.78
N PHE A 274 -6.14 -27.87 -11.34
CA PHE A 274 -6.65 -26.55 -11.76
C PHE A 274 -5.58 -25.63 -12.34
N GLN A 275 -4.44 -26.21 -12.70
CA GLN A 275 -3.44 -25.54 -13.51
C GLN A 275 -3.97 -25.54 -14.94
N ASP A 276 -4.26 -24.37 -15.51
CA ASP A 276 -4.39 -24.26 -16.95
C ASP A 276 -3.00 -24.59 -17.51
N GLU A 277 -2.82 -25.82 -18.00
CA GLU A 277 -1.56 -26.27 -18.61
C GLU A 277 -1.19 -25.43 -19.84
N GLU A 278 -2.17 -24.75 -20.41
CA GLU A 278 -2.04 -23.89 -21.59
C GLU A 278 -1.45 -22.51 -21.29
N ASP A 279 -1.28 -22.13 -20.01
CA ASP A 279 -0.85 -20.79 -19.62
C ASP A 279 0.48 -20.77 -18.85
N ASN A 280 1.12 -19.60 -18.81
CA ASN A 280 2.38 -19.43 -18.11
C ASN A 280 2.19 -19.53 -16.58
N PRO A 281 2.89 -20.45 -15.89
CA PRO A 281 2.68 -20.71 -14.48
C PRO A 281 3.09 -19.55 -13.56
N PHE A 282 4.09 -18.75 -13.95
CA PHE A 282 4.56 -17.61 -13.15
C PHE A 282 3.61 -16.42 -13.22
N LEU A 283 3.03 -16.17 -14.40
CA LEU A 283 1.97 -15.16 -14.56
C LEU A 283 0.71 -15.55 -13.77
N GLN A 284 0.33 -16.83 -13.76
CA GLN A 284 -0.78 -17.33 -12.93
C GLN A 284 -0.50 -17.18 -11.42
N ALA A 285 0.75 -17.46 -10.99
CA ALA A 285 1.14 -17.40 -9.59
C ALA A 285 1.20 -15.97 -9.03
N TRP A 286 1.87 -15.07 -9.76
CA TRP A 286 2.30 -13.77 -9.22
C TRP A 286 1.86 -12.57 -10.06
N GLY A 287 1.31 -12.79 -11.26
CA GLY A 287 1.01 -11.74 -12.22
C GLY A 287 -0.21 -10.87 -11.90
N ARG A 288 -1.10 -11.32 -11.01
CA ARG A 288 -2.41 -10.68 -10.77
C ARG A 288 -2.35 -9.15 -10.56
N PRO A 289 -1.49 -8.57 -9.69
CA PRO A 289 -1.46 -7.12 -9.50
C PRO A 289 -1.10 -6.35 -10.77
N GLY A 290 -0.11 -6.83 -11.53
CA GLY A 290 0.30 -6.23 -12.81
C GLY A 290 -0.79 -6.39 -13.86
N ARG A 291 -1.43 -7.56 -13.93
CA ARG A 291 -2.52 -7.89 -14.85
C ARG A 291 -3.67 -6.91 -14.73
N GLU A 292 -4.13 -6.67 -13.49
CA GLU A 292 -5.21 -5.72 -13.22
C GLU A 292 -4.83 -4.28 -13.60
N ASN A 293 -3.58 -3.87 -13.36
CA ASN A 293 -3.12 -2.54 -13.74
C ASN A 293 -3.08 -2.35 -15.27
N ILE A 294 -2.52 -3.30 -16.01
CA ILE A 294 -2.49 -3.27 -17.49
C ILE A 294 -3.91 -3.27 -18.05
N LYS A 295 -4.78 -4.15 -17.52
CA LYS A 295 -6.18 -4.21 -17.90
C LYS A 295 -6.91 -2.88 -17.71
N LEU A 296 -6.68 -2.21 -16.59
CA LEU A 296 -7.27 -0.88 -16.34
C LEU A 296 -6.70 0.17 -17.31
N LEU A 297 -5.40 0.15 -17.62
CA LEU A 297 -4.79 1.06 -18.57
C LEU A 297 -5.34 0.89 -19.99
N ASN A 298 -5.55 -0.35 -20.43
CA ASN A 298 -6.02 -0.68 -21.78
C ASN A 298 -7.52 -0.39 -22.01
N GLN A 299 -8.30 -0.15 -20.95
CA GLN A 299 -9.72 0.24 -21.08
C GLN A 299 -9.93 1.61 -21.73
N TRP A 300 -8.90 2.46 -21.84
CA TRP A 300 -9.04 3.85 -22.27
C TRP A 300 -8.41 4.11 -23.64
N SER A 301 -9.25 4.36 -24.65
CA SER A 301 -8.84 4.58 -26.05
C SER A 301 -8.09 5.90 -26.31
N ALA A 302 -8.07 6.82 -25.34
CA ALA A 302 -7.46 8.14 -25.49
C ALA A 302 -5.95 8.15 -25.24
N TRP A 303 -5.39 7.06 -24.74
CA TRP A 303 -3.97 6.96 -24.41
C TRP A 303 -3.20 6.38 -25.59
N CYS A 304 -2.11 7.04 -25.97
CA CYS A 304 -1.18 6.48 -26.94
C CYS A 304 -0.31 5.45 -26.22
N PHE A 305 -0.57 4.18 -26.47
CA PHE A 305 0.28 3.09 -26.01
C PHE A 305 1.47 2.93 -26.95
N GLU A 306 2.68 3.03 -26.41
CA GLU A 306 3.92 2.73 -27.12
C GLU A 306 4.61 1.56 -26.42
N PRO A 307 4.65 0.36 -27.02
CA PRO A 307 5.34 -0.78 -26.44
C PRO A 307 6.85 -0.56 -26.47
N TRP A 308 7.49 -0.62 -25.30
CA TRP A 308 8.94 -0.55 -25.13
C TRP A 308 9.45 -1.83 -24.47
N PHE A 309 9.35 -2.94 -25.20
CA PHE A 309 9.97 -4.20 -24.81
C PHE A 309 11.38 -4.24 -25.40
N ALA A 310 12.36 -4.65 -24.59
CA ALA A 310 13.66 -4.96 -25.12
C ALA A 310 13.52 -6.29 -25.88
N ASP A 311 13.47 -6.24 -27.21
CA ASP A 311 13.63 -7.44 -28.02
C ASP A 311 14.98 -8.05 -27.65
N ALA A 312 14.97 -9.26 -27.08
CA ALA A 312 16.19 -10.04 -26.87
C ALA A 312 16.98 -10.24 -28.17
N ASP A 313 16.31 -10.09 -29.33
CA ASP A 313 16.91 -10.16 -30.67
C ASP A 313 17.39 -8.80 -31.21
N SER A 314 16.97 -7.66 -30.66
CA SER A 314 17.38 -6.33 -31.17
C SER A 314 18.81 -5.94 -30.78
N SER A 315 19.38 -6.59 -29.76
CA SER A 315 20.82 -6.54 -29.48
C SER A 315 21.63 -7.49 -30.38
N ALA A 316 20.97 -8.42 -31.09
CA ALA A 316 21.61 -9.38 -32.01
C ALA A 316 21.67 -8.88 -33.46
N ALA A 317 20.99 -7.78 -33.80
CA ALA A 317 20.86 -7.33 -35.19
C ALA A 317 22.00 -6.41 -35.71
N GLN A 318 22.97 -5.98 -34.90
CA GLN A 318 24.07 -5.13 -35.38
C GLN A 318 25.43 -5.34 -34.68
N THR A 319 25.94 -6.57 -34.64
CA THR A 319 27.39 -6.82 -34.68
C THR A 319 27.62 -8.30 -35.00
N GLU A 320 28.04 -8.61 -36.24
CA GLU A 320 28.38 -9.97 -36.70
C GLU A 320 29.59 -10.62 -35.95
N ASN A 321 30.08 -10.02 -34.85
CA ASN A 321 31.25 -10.47 -34.09
C ASN A 321 31.09 -10.41 -32.56
N SER A 322 29.87 -10.24 -32.03
CA SER A 322 29.63 -10.45 -30.60
C SER A 322 29.11 -11.87 -30.40
N GLU A 323 29.84 -12.69 -29.65
CA GLU A 323 29.39 -14.01 -29.20
C GLU A 323 27.94 -13.89 -28.71
N LYS A 324 27.03 -14.70 -29.26
CA LYS A 324 25.65 -14.75 -28.76
C LYS A 324 25.74 -14.97 -27.25
N PRO A 325 25.13 -14.10 -26.41
CA PRO A 325 25.18 -14.32 -24.97
C PRO A 325 24.66 -15.73 -24.70
N GLN A 326 25.45 -16.54 -23.99
CA GLN A 326 25.01 -17.86 -23.59
C GLN A 326 23.66 -17.71 -22.87
N GLN A 327 22.64 -18.40 -23.36
CA GLN A 327 21.31 -18.35 -22.76
C GLN A 327 21.38 -18.97 -21.37
N SER A 328 21.31 -18.13 -20.34
CA SER A 328 21.25 -18.55 -18.95
C SER A 328 19.87 -19.10 -18.61
N VAL A 329 19.79 -19.89 -17.55
CA VAL A 329 18.51 -20.39 -17.01
C VAL A 329 17.60 -19.22 -16.65
N LEU A 330 18.16 -18.15 -16.07
CA LEU A 330 17.42 -16.92 -15.76
C LEU A 330 16.90 -16.22 -17.03
N ASN A 331 17.72 -16.10 -18.07
CA ASN A 331 17.30 -15.47 -19.32
C ASN A 331 16.17 -16.26 -19.98
N GLN A 332 16.24 -17.59 -19.95
CA GLN A 332 15.18 -18.45 -20.47
C GLN A 332 13.88 -18.27 -19.68
N LEU A 333 13.95 -18.22 -18.35
CA LEU A 333 12.78 -17.96 -17.50
C LEU A 333 12.14 -16.60 -17.83
N GLN A 334 12.96 -15.56 -18.00
CA GLN A 334 12.49 -14.22 -18.37
C GLN A 334 11.85 -14.20 -19.76
N GLN A 335 12.39 -14.95 -20.73
CA GLN A 335 11.79 -15.12 -22.05
C GLN A 335 10.45 -15.85 -21.97
N ASP A 336 10.35 -16.93 -21.19
CA ASP A 336 9.11 -17.67 -21.03
C ASP A 336 8.00 -16.78 -20.46
N ILE A 337 8.33 -15.87 -19.53
CA ILE A 337 7.38 -14.88 -18.99
C ILE A 337 7.05 -13.81 -20.05
N LEU A 338 8.05 -13.32 -20.79
CA LEU A 338 7.89 -12.26 -21.80
C LEU A 338 6.95 -12.69 -22.93
N PHE A 339 7.06 -13.94 -23.39
CA PHE A 339 6.28 -14.50 -24.50
C PHE A 339 5.06 -15.32 -24.06
N ARG A 340 4.71 -15.32 -22.76
CA ARG A 340 3.61 -16.13 -22.20
C ARG A 340 3.72 -17.61 -22.61
N GLU A 341 4.92 -18.18 -22.54
CA GLU A 341 5.12 -19.59 -22.87
C GLU A 341 4.37 -20.47 -21.85
N PRO A 342 3.66 -21.52 -22.31
CA PRO A 342 2.94 -22.43 -21.45
C PRO A 342 3.90 -23.25 -20.58
N ARG A 343 3.34 -23.97 -19.61
CA ARG A 343 4.13 -24.85 -18.77
C ARG A 343 4.87 -25.90 -19.63
N ARG A 344 6.19 -25.95 -19.48
CA ARG A 344 7.02 -26.94 -20.15
C ARG A 344 6.78 -28.34 -19.55
N ALA A 345 6.47 -29.30 -20.42
CA ALA A 345 6.43 -30.72 -20.06
C ALA A 345 7.83 -31.36 -20.06
N GLU A 346 8.72 -30.87 -20.92
CA GLU A 346 10.11 -31.34 -21.03
C GLU A 346 11.08 -30.38 -20.32
N PRO A 347 12.16 -30.90 -19.71
CA PRO A 347 13.17 -30.07 -19.07
C PRO A 347 13.91 -29.20 -20.10
N LEU A 348 14.44 -28.07 -19.64
CA LEU A 348 15.30 -27.21 -20.45
C LEU A 348 16.57 -27.98 -20.84
N ASN A 349 16.86 -28.04 -22.14
CA ASN A 349 18.12 -28.57 -22.68
C ASN A 349 19.25 -27.52 -22.54
N LEU A 350 19.38 -26.93 -21.35
CA LEU A 350 20.41 -25.96 -20.99
C LEU A 350 21.33 -26.59 -19.94
N GLU A 351 22.62 -26.27 -20.01
CA GLU A 351 23.54 -26.62 -18.94
C GLU A 351 23.20 -25.81 -17.68
N GLN A 352 23.36 -26.42 -16.51
CA GLN A 352 23.09 -25.75 -15.25
C GLN A 352 24.11 -24.63 -15.02
N ASP A 353 23.63 -23.41 -14.82
CA ASP A 353 24.43 -22.23 -14.53
C ASP A 353 24.23 -21.73 -13.08
N GLU A 354 24.97 -20.67 -12.71
CA GLU A 354 24.85 -19.99 -11.42
C GLU A 354 23.86 -18.80 -11.47
N SER A 355 23.06 -18.65 -12.53
CA SER A 355 22.16 -17.50 -12.70
C SER A 355 20.94 -17.57 -11.79
N LEU A 356 20.50 -18.79 -11.46
CA LEU A 356 19.42 -19.06 -10.53
C LEU A 356 19.84 -20.20 -9.59
N VAL A 357 20.08 -19.86 -8.33
CA VAL A 357 20.54 -20.82 -7.32
C VAL A 357 19.56 -20.84 -6.15
N VAL A 358 19.14 -22.05 -5.77
CA VAL A 358 18.32 -22.28 -4.57
C VAL A 358 19.20 -22.92 -3.52
N LEU A 359 19.35 -22.25 -2.38
CA LEU A 359 20.16 -22.73 -1.26
C LEU A 359 19.27 -23.06 -0.06
N ALA A 360 19.51 -24.21 0.55
CA ALA A 360 18.91 -24.58 1.82
C ALA A 360 19.92 -24.33 2.94
N CYS A 361 19.51 -23.57 3.96
CA CYS A 361 20.34 -23.23 5.10
C CYS A 361 19.61 -23.56 6.41
N ALA A 362 20.37 -23.70 7.50
CA ALA A 362 19.82 -24.18 8.78
C ALA A 362 19.22 -23.06 9.65
N ASN A 363 19.68 -21.82 9.49
CA ASN A 363 19.22 -20.66 10.24
C ASN A 363 19.50 -19.35 9.47
N PRO A 364 18.86 -18.22 9.85
CA PRO A 364 19.01 -16.93 9.18
C PRO A 364 20.47 -16.46 9.09
N ARG A 365 21.26 -16.71 10.14
CA ARG A 365 22.69 -16.40 10.13
C ARG A 365 23.45 -17.12 9.01
N ARG A 366 23.23 -18.43 8.85
CA ARG A 366 23.86 -19.23 7.80
C ARG A 366 23.39 -18.82 6.41
N GLU A 367 22.15 -18.37 6.27
CA GLU A 367 21.66 -17.80 5.01
C GLU A 367 22.43 -16.54 4.64
N VAL A 368 22.58 -15.60 5.58
CA VAL A 368 23.34 -14.36 5.37
C VAL A 368 24.81 -14.66 5.11
N GLU A 369 25.43 -15.59 5.84
CA GLU A 369 26.81 -16.05 5.58
C GLU A 369 26.97 -16.59 4.15
N ALA A 370 26.03 -17.43 3.70
CA ALA A 370 26.05 -17.98 2.34
C ALA A 370 25.91 -16.89 1.27
N VAL A 371 24.99 -15.93 1.47
CA VAL A 371 24.81 -14.78 0.57
C VAL A 371 26.06 -13.90 0.53
N ALA A 372 26.67 -13.61 1.68
CA ALA A 372 27.88 -12.81 1.76
C ALA A 372 29.05 -13.48 1.02
N SER A 373 29.21 -14.81 1.17
CA SER A 373 30.20 -15.58 0.42
C SER A 373 29.93 -15.56 -1.09
N LEU A 374 28.67 -15.69 -1.53
CA LEU A 374 28.32 -15.61 -2.96
C LEU A 374 28.64 -14.23 -3.55
N ILE A 375 28.23 -13.15 -2.87
CA ILE A 375 28.51 -11.78 -3.31
C ILE A 375 30.03 -11.56 -3.43
N TRP A 376 30.79 -12.01 -2.44
CA TRP A 376 32.25 -11.91 -2.45
C TRP A 376 32.87 -12.68 -3.62
N ASP A 377 32.41 -13.90 -3.87
CA ASP A 377 32.89 -14.72 -4.98
C ASP A 377 32.55 -14.11 -6.34
N TRP A 378 31.35 -13.52 -6.50
CA TRP A 378 30.97 -12.83 -7.74
C TRP A 378 31.85 -11.62 -8.02
N ILE A 379 32.09 -10.76 -7.02
CA ILE A 379 32.97 -9.59 -7.16
C ILE A 379 34.42 -9.99 -7.48
N ARG A 380 34.86 -11.14 -6.96
CA ARG A 380 36.21 -11.64 -7.24
C ARG A 380 36.35 -12.19 -8.65
N ARG A 381 35.28 -12.79 -9.20
CA ARG A 381 35.26 -13.37 -10.55
C ARG A 381 35.04 -12.31 -11.63
N ASP A 382 34.16 -11.36 -11.36
CA ASP A 382 33.81 -10.27 -12.27
C ASP A 382 34.20 -8.90 -11.67
N PRO A 383 35.29 -8.29 -12.14
CA PRO A 383 35.74 -6.99 -11.64
C PRO A 383 34.85 -5.82 -12.08
N ASP A 384 33.96 -6.00 -13.05
CA ASP A 384 33.05 -4.95 -13.51
C ASP A 384 31.79 -4.86 -12.63
N LEU A 385 31.47 -5.93 -11.90
CA LEU A 385 30.32 -5.99 -10.99
C LEU A 385 30.50 -5.04 -9.80
N GLN A 386 29.57 -4.10 -9.64
CA GLN A 386 29.58 -3.17 -8.52
C GLN A 386 28.63 -3.61 -7.40
N LEU A 387 29.01 -3.38 -6.14
CA LEU A 387 28.17 -3.72 -4.98
C LEU A 387 26.80 -3.02 -4.97
N ASN A 388 26.66 -1.88 -5.65
CA ASN A 388 25.38 -1.17 -5.79
C ASN A 388 24.42 -1.84 -6.80
N GLU A 389 24.88 -2.85 -7.54
CA GLU A 389 24.07 -3.69 -8.44
C GLU A 389 23.52 -4.92 -7.71
N CYS A 390 24.06 -5.25 -6.54
CA CYS A 390 23.57 -6.31 -5.67
C CYS A 390 22.47 -5.79 -4.73
N ALA A 391 21.35 -6.51 -4.67
CA ALA A 391 20.27 -6.23 -3.72
C ALA A 391 19.94 -7.47 -2.90
N LEU A 392 19.91 -7.33 -1.57
CA LEU A 392 19.43 -8.36 -0.65
C LEU A 392 18.02 -7.99 -0.19
N ILE A 393 17.05 -8.84 -0.52
CA ILE A 393 15.65 -8.68 -0.13
C ILE A 393 15.33 -9.78 0.89
N VAL A 394 14.86 -9.37 2.07
CA VAL A 394 14.45 -10.27 3.15
C VAL A 394 12.95 -10.10 3.42
N HIS A 395 12.30 -11.16 3.88
CA HIS A 395 10.87 -11.12 4.18
C HIS A 395 10.57 -10.43 5.53
N ASP A 396 11.53 -10.38 6.44
CA ASP A 396 11.42 -9.81 7.77
C ASP A 396 12.74 -9.12 8.13
N MET A 397 12.76 -7.79 8.05
CA MET A 397 13.97 -7.02 8.34
C MET A 397 14.37 -7.12 9.81
N GLU A 398 13.41 -7.25 10.75
CA GLU A 398 13.72 -7.26 12.19
C GLU A 398 14.52 -8.51 12.57
N LEU A 399 14.17 -9.64 11.97
CA LEU A 399 14.82 -10.93 12.21
C LEU A 399 16.22 -11.00 11.56
N TYR A 400 16.39 -10.42 10.36
CA TYR A 400 17.65 -10.52 9.61
C TYR A 400 18.63 -9.37 9.89
N GLN A 401 18.17 -8.20 10.34
CA GLN A 401 19.02 -7.01 10.49
C GLN A 401 20.28 -7.29 11.30
N HIS A 402 20.14 -7.88 12.48
CA HIS A 402 21.29 -8.16 13.35
C HIS A 402 22.29 -9.13 12.72
N GLU A 403 21.78 -10.16 12.03
CA GLU A 403 22.63 -11.16 11.38
C GLU A 403 23.35 -10.55 10.16
N ILE A 404 22.68 -9.69 9.39
CA ILE A 404 23.30 -8.93 8.28
C ILE A 404 24.42 -8.04 8.80
N GLU A 405 24.15 -7.22 9.82
CA GLU A 405 25.14 -6.33 10.42
C GLU A 405 26.37 -7.10 10.90
N GLN A 406 26.17 -8.16 11.69
CA GLN A 406 27.27 -8.97 12.21
C GLN A 406 28.07 -9.64 11.09
N VAL A 407 27.40 -10.31 10.14
CA VAL A 407 28.07 -11.09 9.11
C VAL A 407 28.81 -10.17 8.14
N PHE A 408 28.19 -9.10 7.66
CA PHE A 408 28.83 -8.23 6.66
C PHE A 408 30.01 -7.44 7.24
N GLU A 409 29.96 -7.09 8.53
CA GLU A 409 31.09 -6.44 9.22
C GLU A 409 32.22 -7.43 9.56
N SER A 410 31.87 -8.63 10.02
CA SER A 410 32.88 -9.62 10.45
C SER A 410 33.49 -10.43 9.30
N ILE A 411 32.70 -10.69 8.26
CA ILE A 411 33.05 -11.53 7.12
C ILE A 411 33.19 -10.62 5.90
N TYR A 412 34.42 -10.48 5.42
CA TYR A 412 34.83 -9.68 4.25
C TYR A 412 34.66 -8.15 4.34
N ASN A 413 34.07 -7.62 5.41
CA ASN A 413 33.86 -6.17 5.59
C ASN A 413 33.16 -5.54 4.37
N LEU A 414 32.08 -6.19 3.92
CA LEU A 414 31.30 -5.78 2.77
C LEU A 414 30.55 -4.49 3.09
N PRO A 415 30.67 -3.41 2.29
CA PRO A 415 29.86 -2.22 2.50
C PRO A 415 28.41 -2.52 2.11
N TYR A 416 27.49 -2.18 3.00
CA TYR A 416 26.05 -2.34 2.80
C TYR A 416 25.29 -1.09 3.25
N HIS A 417 24.06 -0.96 2.78
CA HIS A 417 23.13 0.07 3.22
C HIS A 417 21.78 -0.58 3.50
N LEU A 418 21.36 -0.56 4.77
CA LEU A 418 20.06 -1.07 5.17
C LEU A 418 18.96 -0.08 4.78
N ILE A 419 17.99 -0.55 4.02
CA ILE A 419 16.76 0.16 3.69
C ILE A 419 15.65 -0.49 4.54
N ASP A 420 14.78 0.30 5.14
CA ASP A 420 13.69 -0.17 6.01
C ASP A 420 14.12 -0.88 7.32
N GLY A 421 15.38 -0.70 7.74
CA GLY A 421 15.86 -1.16 9.04
C GLY A 421 15.25 -0.37 10.21
N ILE A 422 15.19 -1.01 11.38
CA ILE A 422 14.79 -0.33 12.62
C ILE A 422 15.83 0.76 12.89
N SER A 423 15.46 2.02 12.64
CA SER A 423 16.36 3.16 12.80
C SER A 423 16.79 3.27 14.26
N GLY A 424 18.03 2.88 14.58
CA GLY A 424 18.48 2.73 15.97
C GLY A 424 18.43 4.00 16.83
N SER A 425 18.34 5.20 16.26
CA SER A 425 18.16 6.46 17.00
C SER A 425 16.69 6.87 17.18
N ALA A 426 15.86 6.67 16.15
CA ALA A 426 14.41 6.90 16.23
C ALA A 426 13.75 5.85 17.14
N SER A 427 14.18 4.59 17.05
CA SER A 427 13.73 3.50 17.92
C SER A 427 14.00 3.80 19.40
N ARG A 428 15.15 4.38 19.78
CA ARG A 428 15.43 4.67 21.20
C ARG A 428 14.48 5.72 21.80
N LEU A 429 14.19 6.78 21.04
CA LEU A 429 13.24 7.81 21.47
C LEU A 429 11.80 7.30 21.44
N GLU A 430 11.46 6.47 20.46
CA GLU A 430 10.17 5.79 20.38
C GLU A 430 9.98 4.83 21.56
N ASP A 431 10.96 4.00 21.87
CA ASP A 431 10.97 3.10 23.02
C ASP A 431 10.86 3.86 24.34
N ALA A 432 11.54 5.02 24.44
CA ALA A 432 11.44 5.93 25.57
C ALA A 432 10.02 6.49 25.72
N ALA A 433 9.42 6.98 24.64
CA ALA A 433 8.07 7.52 24.62
C ALA A 433 7.03 6.44 24.92
N ASN A 434 7.17 5.25 24.34
CA ASN A 434 6.31 4.09 24.58
C ASN A 434 6.43 3.60 26.02
N SER A 435 7.64 3.55 26.58
CA SER A 435 7.84 3.23 28.00
C SER A 435 7.17 4.26 28.90
N LEU A 436 7.33 5.56 28.60
CA LEU A 436 6.76 6.66 29.38
C LEU A 436 5.23 6.67 29.34
N LEU A 437 4.64 6.58 28.15
CA LEU A 437 3.19 6.54 27.96
C LEU A 437 2.60 5.22 28.48
N GLY A 438 3.34 4.12 28.31
CA GLY A 438 2.98 2.80 28.82
C GLY A 438 2.84 2.79 30.34
N LEU A 439 3.70 3.50 31.07
CA LEU A 439 3.61 3.64 32.53
C LEU A 439 2.27 4.21 33.01
N CYS A 440 1.59 5.04 32.20
CA CYS A 440 0.25 5.54 32.54
C CYS A 440 -0.80 4.42 32.64
N PHE A 441 -0.53 3.26 32.05
CA PHE A 441 -1.42 2.09 32.01
C PHE A 441 -0.93 0.92 32.88
N THR A 442 0.22 1.03 33.55
CA THR A 442 0.74 0.00 34.46
C THR A 442 0.62 0.40 35.93
N GLU A 443 0.79 -0.56 36.83
CA GLU A 443 0.86 -0.32 38.28
C GLU A 443 2.26 0.15 38.74
N TYR A 444 3.04 0.76 37.84
CA TYR A 444 4.41 1.22 38.10
C TYR A 444 5.30 0.12 38.71
N THR A 445 5.31 -1.06 38.09
CA THR A 445 6.12 -2.17 38.60
C THR A 445 7.61 -1.80 38.52
N ARG A 446 8.44 -2.44 39.36
CA ARG A 446 9.89 -2.26 39.30
C ARG A 446 10.43 -2.45 37.88
N ARG A 447 9.92 -3.45 37.15
CA ARG A 447 10.34 -3.72 35.77
C ARG A 447 10.05 -2.53 34.86
N ASP A 448 8.87 -1.93 34.94
CA ASP A 448 8.46 -0.83 34.07
C ASP A 448 9.29 0.44 34.33
N ILE A 449 9.52 0.77 35.60
CA ILE A 449 10.34 1.93 35.98
C ILE A 449 11.80 1.73 35.53
N PHE A 450 12.38 0.55 35.77
CA PHE A 450 13.74 0.27 35.32
C PHE A 450 13.86 0.25 33.79
N SER A 451 12.83 -0.19 33.07
CA SER A 451 12.79 -0.10 31.60
C SER A 451 12.89 1.35 31.12
N LEU A 452 12.18 2.27 31.77
CA LEU A 452 12.26 3.70 31.46
C LEU A 452 13.64 4.28 31.78
N ILE A 453 14.16 4.02 32.99
CA ILE A 453 15.43 4.61 33.46
C ILE A 453 16.62 4.08 32.66
N ASN A 454 16.62 2.79 32.29
CA ASN A 454 17.70 2.17 31.52
C ASN A 454 17.71 2.64 30.06
N ASN A 455 16.68 3.32 29.57
CA ASN A 455 16.70 3.90 28.24
C ASN A 455 17.69 5.08 28.21
N PRO A 456 18.61 5.15 27.21
CA PRO A 456 19.66 6.17 27.14
C PRO A 456 19.13 7.61 27.16
N CYS A 457 17.90 7.85 26.71
CA CYS A 457 17.27 9.17 26.72
C CYS A 457 16.97 9.68 28.14
N PHE A 458 16.69 8.77 29.09
CA PHE A 458 16.43 9.10 30.48
C PHE A 458 17.64 8.88 31.38
N LEU A 459 18.49 7.91 31.04
CA LEU A 459 19.65 7.50 31.84
C LEU A 459 20.56 8.69 32.19
N GLN A 460 20.84 9.59 31.23
CA GLN A 460 21.68 10.77 31.49
C GLN A 460 21.09 11.70 32.59
N LYS A 461 19.76 11.83 32.66
CA LYS A 461 19.10 12.65 33.69
C LYS A 461 19.18 12.03 35.09
N PHE A 462 19.29 10.71 35.18
CA PHE A 462 19.38 9.99 36.44
C PHE A 462 20.85 9.74 36.87
N ASP A 463 21.79 9.59 35.92
CA ASP A 463 23.22 9.44 36.20
C ASP A 463 23.85 10.73 36.74
N ASP A 464 23.41 11.91 36.28
CA ASP A 464 23.89 13.20 36.80
C ASP A 464 23.57 13.42 38.29
N THR A 465 22.67 12.62 38.88
CA THR A 465 22.35 12.67 40.31
C THR A 465 23.22 11.76 41.18
N VAL A 466 24.03 10.88 40.59
CA VAL A 466 24.99 10.04 41.30
C VAL A 466 26.40 10.55 41.04
N SER A 467 26.67 11.79 41.44
CA SER A 467 28.04 12.19 41.70
C SER A 467 28.53 11.41 42.91
N ALA A 468 29.28 10.33 42.64
CA ALA A 468 30.10 9.64 43.63
C ALA A 468 31.06 10.66 44.26
N GLY A 469 30.63 11.29 45.37
CA GLY A 469 31.47 12.27 46.05
C GLY A 469 30.77 13.35 46.88
N LYS A 470 29.63 13.08 47.51
CA LYS A 470 29.24 13.57 48.86
C LYS A 470 27.76 13.25 49.10
N ASN A 471 27.48 12.61 50.24
CA ASN A 471 26.13 12.50 50.80
C ASN A 471 25.48 13.89 50.87
N SER A 472 24.63 14.24 49.91
CA SER A 472 23.48 15.08 50.20
C SER A 472 22.32 14.15 50.51
N TYR A 473 22.06 13.98 51.81
CA TYR A 473 20.75 13.53 52.26
C TYR A 473 19.68 14.26 51.44
N GLY A 474 18.74 13.50 50.87
CA GLY A 474 17.57 14.07 50.22
C GLY A 474 16.94 15.12 51.13
N GLU A 475 16.38 16.17 50.53
CA GLU A 475 15.57 17.11 51.29
C GLU A 475 14.53 16.32 52.10
N PRO A 476 14.45 16.53 53.43
CA PRO A 476 13.48 15.82 54.23
C PRO A 476 12.09 16.18 53.72
N LEU A 477 11.32 15.16 53.33
CA LEU A 477 9.90 15.29 52.97
C LEU A 477 9.15 16.04 54.09
N GLN A 478 8.81 17.31 53.85
CA GLN A 478 7.99 18.11 54.76
C GLN A 478 6.52 17.69 54.62
N ILE A 479 6.19 16.55 55.22
CA ILE A 479 4.83 15.99 55.26
C ILE A 479 3.83 16.96 55.94
N GLN A 480 4.30 17.92 56.74
CA GLN A 480 3.46 18.94 57.39
C GLN A 480 2.88 20.01 56.45
N GLN A 481 3.30 20.10 55.18
CA GLN A 481 2.68 21.02 54.21
C GLN A 481 1.51 20.42 53.43
N TRP A 482 1.30 19.10 53.53
CA TRP A 482 0.28 18.36 52.76
C TRP A 482 -0.79 17.70 53.64
N LEU A 483 -0.81 18.02 54.94
CA LEU A 483 -1.92 17.81 55.88
C LEU A 483 -2.49 19.17 56.24
#